data_AF-A0AAV5H279-F1
#
_entry.id   AF-A0AAV5H279-F1
#
_cell.length_a   1.000
_cell.length_b   1.000
_cell.length_c   1.000
_cell.angle_alpha   90.00
_cell.angle_beta   90.00
_cell.angle_gamma   90.00
#
_symmetry.space_group_name_H-M   'P 1'
#
loop_
_entity.id
_entity.type
_entity.pdbx_description
1 polymer ?
#
loop_
_entity_poly.entity_id
_entity_poly.type
_entity_poly.pdbx_seq_one_letter_code
_entity_poly.pdbx_strand_id
1 'polypeptide(L)'
;MHCNSIIKLFNIGQNEYSELDIALIASATRNIMDAANVYFYISERGISDEEVNFRYNLQLLNYNKNIKEIYKKLSFPMDNFRMKLDDMSFVIEEIKNSSIYSTASNKEKSIILSGKQFYNRKRVGIFSQDLESAIFNILSNSTHSFYIGLSNNSVKKSIVFLSYIDSLMLSIISVETAILYVANIINDYLLLRRQLSKIITQPERIRIRDLMKIDYINSYLEFKKCDFAKDIF
;
A
#
# COMPACT_ATOMS: atom_id res chain seq x y z
N MET A 1 -0.99 -20.79 13.33
CA MET A 1 -2.12 -21.11 12.41
C MET A 1 -1.97 -20.55 10.99
N HIS A 2 -1.05 -19.63 10.67
CA HIS A 2 -1.03 -18.98 9.33
C HIS A 2 -0.38 -19.81 8.22
N CYS A 3 0.85 -20.30 8.40
CA CYS A 3 1.55 -21.05 7.35
C CYS A 3 0.92 -22.41 7.09
N ASN A 4 0.47 -23.11 8.12
CA ASN A 4 -0.18 -24.41 7.94
C ASN A 4 -1.50 -24.31 7.16
N SER A 5 -2.17 -23.16 7.18
CA SER A 5 -3.39 -22.93 6.39
C SER A 5 -3.06 -22.60 4.94
N ILE A 6 -1.97 -21.86 4.70
CA ILE A 6 -1.45 -21.57 3.35
C ILE A 6 -0.84 -22.82 2.71
N ILE A 7 -0.02 -23.57 3.43
CA ILE A 7 0.53 -24.87 3.00
C ILE A 7 -0.61 -25.86 2.76
N LYS A 8 -1.67 -25.86 3.60
CA LYS A 8 -2.87 -26.65 3.32
C LYS A 8 -3.62 -26.18 2.08
N LEU A 9 -3.70 -24.87 1.79
CA LEU A 9 -4.24 -24.36 0.52
C LEU A 9 -3.41 -24.84 -0.68
N PHE A 10 -2.07 -24.83 -0.59
CA PHE A 10 -1.19 -25.42 -1.60
C PHE A 10 -1.40 -26.93 -1.75
N ASN A 11 -1.64 -27.66 -0.66
CA ASN A 11 -1.86 -29.12 -0.67
C ASN A 11 -3.27 -29.51 -1.15
N ILE A 12 -4.31 -28.72 -0.86
CA ILE A 12 -5.69 -28.96 -1.30
C ILE A 12 -5.86 -28.69 -2.80
N GLY A 13 -5.02 -27.82 -3.39
CA GLY A 13 -5.04 -27.50 -4.82
C GLY A 13 -4.37 -28.52 -5.74
N GLN A 14 -3.74 -29.59 -5.25
CA GLN A 14 -3.04 -30.54 -6.11
C GLN A 14 -3.96 -31.32 -7.05
N ASN A 15 -5.24 -31.49 -6.70
CA ASN A 15 -6.14 -32.36 -7.46
C ASN A 15 -7.20 -31.63 -8.30
N GLU A 16 -7.57 -30.36 -8.04
CA GLU A 16 -8.73 -29.78 -8.75
C GLU A 16 -8.78 -28.26 -9.02
N TYR A 17 -7.75 -27.44 -8.74
CA TYR A 17 -7.84 -26.00 -9.03
C TYR A 17 -6.60 -25.39 -9.70
N SER A 18 -6.89 -24.54 -10.69
CA SER A 18 -6.05 -23.54 -11.36
C SER A 18 -4.87 -23.04 -10.54
N GLU A 19 -3.70 -22.88 -11.19
CA GLU A 19 -2.51 -22.28 -10.59
C GLU A 19 -2.86 -20.98 -9.83
N LEU A 20 -2.44 -20.89 -8.56
CA LEU A 20 -2.58 -19.69 -7.74
C LEU A 20 -1.86 -18.52 -8.41
N ASP A 21 -2.60 -17.48 -8.81
CA ASP A 21 -2.03 -16.26 -9.37
C ASP A 21 -1.39 -15.40 -8.27
N ILE A 22 -0.10 -15.63 -8.06
CA ILE A 22 0.67 -14.96 -7.00
C ILE A 22 0.92 -13.49 -7.36
N ALA A 23 0.95 -13.13 -8.65
CA ALA A 23 1.06 -11.73 -9.06
C ALA A 23 -0.18 -10.93 -8.65
N LEU A 24 -1.37 -11.52 -8.77
CA LEU A 24 -2.61 -10.89 -8.30
C LEU A 24 -2.58 -10.69 -6.78
N ILE A 25 -2.10 -11.67 -6.01
CA ILE A 25 -1.94 -11.54 -4.55
C ILE A 25 -0.95 -10.41 -4.22
N ALA A 26 0.20 -10.36 -4.88
CA ALA A 26 1.18 -9.31 -4.70
C ALA A 26 0.62 -7.91 -5.04
N SER A 27 -0.19 -7.82 -6.12
CA SER A 27 -0.90 -6.60 -6.50
C SER A 27 -1.91 -6.16 -5.45
N ALA A 28 -2.70 -7.10 -4.93
CA ALA A 28 -3.67 -6.82 -3.88
C ALA A 28 -2.97 -6.32 -2.62
N THR A 29 -1.86 -6.96 -2.22
CA THR A 29 -1.06 -6.53 -1.08
C THR A 29 -0.50 -5.12 -1.27
N ARG A 30 0.02 -4.79 -2.46
CA ARG A 30 0.49 -3.43 -2.75
C ARG A 30 -0.63 -2.40 -2.59
N ASN A 31 -1.80 -2.69 -3.14
CA ASN A 31 -2.97 -1.82 -3.00
C ASN A 31 -3.38 -1.64 -1.53
N ILE A 32 -3.28 -2.71 -0.71
CA ILE A 32 -3.53 -2.64 0.74
C ILE A 32 -2.50 -1.72 1.43
N MET A 33 -1.21 -1.82 1.08
CA MET A 33 -0.17 -0.93 1.64
C MET A 33 -0.46 0.54 1.30
N ASP A 34 -0.80 0.83 0.05
CA ASP A 34 -1.11 2.18 -0.41
C ASP A 34 -2.39 2.73 0.25
N ALA A 35 -3.45 1.91 0.30
CA ALA A 35 -4.70 2.26 0.97
C ALA A 35 -4.50 2.51 2.47
N ALA A 36 -3.65 1.73 3.13
CA ALA A 36 -3.33 1.94 4.54
C ALA A 36 -2.54 3.23 4.76
N ASN A 37 -1.56 3.52 3.89
CA ASN A 37 -0.83 4.79 3.95
C ASN A 37 -1.75 6.00 3.75
N VAL A 38 -2.75 5.90 2.87
CA VAL A 38 -3.81 6.91 2.71
C VAL A 38 -4.66 6.99 3.98
N TYR A 39 -5.11 5.84 4.52
CA TYR A 39 -5.93 5.78 5.72
C TYR A 39 -5.26 6.52 6.88
N PHE A 40 -4.01 6.18 7.22
CA PHE A 40 -3.28 6.80 8.33
C PHE A 40 -2.94 8.28 8.10
N TYR A 41 -2.85 8.72 6.85
CA TYR A 41 -2.68 10.13 6.53
C TYR A 41 -3.99 10.91 6.73
N ILE A 42 -5.13 10.34 6.36
CA ILE A 42 -6.44 11.00 6.51
C ILE A 42 -6.92 10.93 7.97
N SER A 43 -6.66 9.82 8.67
CA SER A 43 -7.10 9.59 10.05
C SER A 43 -6.10 10.08 11.11
N GLU A 44 -5.11 10.88 10.74
CA GLU A 44 -4.09 11.38 11.66
C GLU A 44 -4.73 12.16 12.82
N ARG A 45 -4.33 11.84 14.05
CA ARG A 45 -4.89 12.44 15.27
C ARG A 45 -4.14 13.71 15.66
N GLY A 46 -4.86 14.69 16.18
CA GLY A 46 -4.27 15.92 16.74
C GLY A 46 -3.82 16.93 15.69
N ILE A 47 -4.29 16.80 14.45
CA ILE A 47 -4.14 17.82 13.41
C ILE A 47 -5.26 18.86 13.52
N SER A 48 -5.02 20.08 13.06
CA SER A 48 -6.02 21.16 13.10
C SER A 48 -7.10 20.97 12.03
N ASP A 49 -8.28 21.57 12.23
CA ASP A 49 -9.35 21.59 11.23
C ASP A 49 -8.88 22.24 9.91
N GLU A 50 -8.02 23.25 10.02
CA GLU A 50 -7.36 23.86 8.86
C GLU A 50 -6.53 22.84 8.08
N GLU A 51 -5.73 22.02 8.76
CA GLU A 51 -4.93 20.99 8.13
C GLU A 51 -5.80 19.90 7.49
N VAL A 52 -6.91 19.53 8.12
CA VAL A 52 -7.90 18.60 7.53
C VAL A 52 -8.44 19.17 6.22
N ASN A 53 -8.91 20.42 6.22
CA ASN A 53 -9.43 21.09 5.02
C ASN A 53 -8.35 21.22 3.94
N PHE A 54 -7.12 21.57 4.33
CA PHE A 54 -5.98 21.65 3.42
C PHE A 54 -5.67 20.31 2.75
N ARG A 55 -5.60 19.22 3.52
CA ARG A 55 -5.35 17.86 3.00
C ARG A 55 -6.46 17.41 2.05
N TYR A 56 -7.72 17.71 2.38
CA TYR A 56 -8.87 17.43 1.52
C TYR A 56 -8.77 18.16 0.18
N ASN A 57 -8.52 19.47 0.20
CA ASN A 57 -8.37 20.28 -0.99
C ASN A 57 -7.19 19.83 -1.85
N LEU A 58 -6.09 19.41 -1.22
CA LEU A 58 -4.93 18.87 -1.93
C LEU A 58 -5.24 17.56 -2.67
N GLN A 59 -6.04 16.67 -2.08
CA GLN A 59 -6.50 15.44 -2.73
C GLN A 59 -7.42 15.72 -3.92
N LEU A 60 -8.34 16.68 -3.76
CA LEU A 60 -9.24 17.08 -4.84
C LEU A 60 -8.47 17.67 -6.03
N LEU A 61 -7.46 18.51 -5.74
CA LEU A 61 -6.56 19.07 -6.75
C LEU A 61 -5.74 17.98 -7.45
N ASN A 62 -5.19 17.01 -6.70
CA ASN A 62 -4.47 15.86 -7.28
C ASN A 62 -5.36 15.07 -8.24
N TYR A 63 -6.58 14.72 -7.79
CA TYR A 63 -7.54 13.97 -8.60
C TYR A 63 -7.88 14.69 -9.90
N ASN A 64 -8.27 15.97 -9.81
CA ASN A 64 -8.64 16.76 -10.99
C ASN A 64 -7.49 16.84 -12.01
N LYS A 65 -6.26 17.07 -11.55
CA LYS A 65 -5.09 17.11 -12.41
C LYS A 65 -4.80 15.78 -13.09
N ASN A 66 -4.87 14.67 -12.34
CA ASN A 66 -4.67 13.34 -12.89
C ASN A 66 -5.71 13.02 -13.97
N ILE A 67 -7.00 13.30 -13.71
CA ILE A 67 -8.08 13.08 -14.69
C ILE A 67 -7.88 13.92 -15.95
N LYS A 68 -7.55 15.21 -15.82
CA LYS A 68 -7.25 16.08 -16.97
C LYS A 68 -6.06 15.57 -17.76
N GLU A 69 -5.02 15.10 -17.09
CA GLU A 69 -3.85 14.51 -17.77
C GLU A 69 -4.22 13.23 -18.53
N ILE A 70 -5.03 12.35 -17.94
CA ILE A 70 -5.55 11.14 -18.59
C ILE A 70 -6.35 11.51 -19.84
N TYR A 71 -7.32 12.42 -19.71
CA TYR A 71 -8.13 12.86 -20.86
C TYR A 71 -7.27 13.50 -21.95
N LYS A 72 -6.25 14.28 -21.58
CA LYS A 72 -5.30 14.88 -22.53
C LYS A 72 -4.53 13.79 -23.28
N LYS A 73 -4.02 12.78 -22.58
CA LYS A 73 -3.31 11.63 -23.18
C LYS A 73 -4.20 10.80 -24.08
N LEU A 74 -5.49 10.68 -23.74
CA LEU A 74 -6.50 10.01 -24.55
C LEU A 74 -7.05 10.90 -25.69
N SER A 75 -6.49 12.10 -25.90
CA SER A 75 -6.88 13.04 -26.96
C SER A 75 -8.34 13.50 -26.90
N PHE A 76 -8.94 13.57 -25.71
CA PHE A 76 -10.27 14.15 -25.53
C PHE A 76 -10.22 15.69 -25.71
N PRO A 77 -11.31 16.32 -26.19
CA PRO A 77 -11.39 17.78 -26.27
C PRO A 77 -11.37 18.41 -24.86
N MET A 78 -10.34 19.20 -24.57
CA MET A 78 -10.16 19.89 -23.29
C MET A 78 -11.06 21.14 -23.14
N ASP A 79 -11.41 21.79 -24.25
CA ASP A 79 -12.15 23.06 -24.24
C ASP A 79 -13.67 22.90 -24.07
N ASN A 80 -14.13 21.74 -23.60
CA ASN A 80 -15.54 21.46 -23.43
C ASN A 80 -16.09 22.06 -22.12
N PHE A 81 -17.41 22.30 -22.07
CA PHE A 81 -18.08 22.89 -20.92
C PHE A 81 -17.88 22.08 -19.63
N ARG A 82 -17.88 20.75 -19.70
CA ARG A 82 -17.69 19.87 -18.53
C ARG A 82 -16.30 20.06 -17.91
N MET A 83 -15.26 20.26 -18.72
CA MET A 83 -13.90 20.50 -18.26
C MET A 83 -13.73 21.90 -17.65
N LYS A 84 -14.41 22.92 -18.22
CA LYS A 84 -14.39 24.29 -17.69
C LYS A 84 -15.10 24.45 -16.34
N LEU A 85 -16.18 23.68 -16.13
CA LEU A 85 -16.84 23.63 -14.82
C LEU A 85 -15.97 22.98 -13.74
N ASP A 86 -15.02 22.15 -14.14
CA ASP A 86 -14.15 21.36 -13.27
C ASP A 86 -12.75 22.00 -13.15
N ASP A 87 -12.62 23.32 -13.25
CA ASP A 87 -11.32 24.00 -13.13
C ASP A 87 -10.81 24.15 -11.69
N MET A 88 -11.63 23.78 -10.70
CA MET A 88 -11.24 23.69 -9.29
C MET A 88 -10.51 24.95 -8.76
N SER A 89 -10.79 26.12 -9.35
CA SER A 89 -10.14 27.39 -9.00
C SER A 89 -10.36 27.75 -7.52
N PHE A 90 -11.56 27.46 -7.01
CA PHE A 90 -11.89 27.66 -5.60
C PHE A 90 -10.98 26.81 -4.67
N VAL A 91 -10.66 25.57 -5.06
CA VAL A 91 -9.77 24.68 -4.29
C VAL A 91 -8.36 25.27 -4.21
N ILE A 92 -7.88 25.84 -5.32
CA ILE A 92 -6.56 26.48 -5.38
C ILE A 92 -6.54 27.72 -4.47
N GLU A 93 -7.62 28.51 -4.44
CA GLU A 93 -7.75 29.66 -3.55
C GLU A 93 -7.77 29.24 -2.08
N GLU A 94 -8.58 28.23 -1.73
CA GLU A 94 -8.63 27.64 -0.37
C GLU A 94 -7.25 27.14 0.09
N ILE A 95 -6.50 26.45 -0.78
CA ILE A 95 -5.12 26.02 -0.50
C ILE A 95 -4.23 27.23 -0.24
N LYS A 96 -4.29 28.26 -1.10
CA LYS A 96 -3.46 29.47 -0.97
C LYS A 96 -3.76 30.30 0.28
N ASN A 97 -5.02 30.27 0.74
CA ASN A 97 -5.48 30.98 1.93
C ASN A 97 -5.07 30.31 3.23
N SER A 98 -4.65 29.04 3.20
CA SER A 98 -4.16 28.35 4.39
C SER A 98 -2.84 28.92 4.93
N SER A 99 -2.70 28.92 6.25
CA SER A 99 -1.47 29.19 6.99
C SER A 99 -0.34 28.23 6.59
N ILE A 100 -0.69 26.98 6.28
CA ILE A 100 0.23 25.93 5.82
C ILE A 100 0.88 26.32 4.50
N TYR A 101 0.10 26.83 3.54
CA TYR A 101 0.63 27.30 2.27
C TYR A 101 1.40 28.61 2.42
N SER A 102 0.87 29.58 3.18
CA SER A 102 1.47 30.91 3.27
C SER A 102 2.89 30.87 3.88
N THR A 103 3.08 30.03 4.90
CA THR A 103 4.36 29.81 5.60
C THR A 103 5.34 28.90 4.84
N ALA A 104 4.88 28.15 3.83
CA ALA A 104 5.73 27.27 3.05
C ALA A 104 6.74 28.03 2.17
N SER A 105 7.89 27.41 1.92
CA SER A 105 8.91 27.91 0.99
C SER A 105 8.38 27.95 -0.45
N ASN A 106 9.01 28.74 -1.33
CA ASN A 106 8.61 28.80 -2.75
C ASN A 106 8.66 27.43 -3.44
N LYS A 107 9.59 26.56 -3.04
CA LYS A 107 9.70 25.18 -3.54
C LYS A 107 8.55 24.32 -3.03
N GLU A 108 8.16 24.44 -1.78
CA GLU A 108 7.03 23.70 -1.23
C GLU A 108 5.71 24.19 -1.83
N LYS A 109 5.55 25.50 -2.02
CA LYS A 109 4.37 26.09 -2.68
C LYS A 109 4.17 25.53 -4.08
N SER A 110 5.24 25.39 -4.87
CA SER A 110 5.15 24.79 -6.20
C SER A 110 4.80 23.29 -6.16
N ILE A 111 5.31 22.55 -5.17
CA ILE A 111 4.98 21.14 -4.95
C ILE A 111 3.53 20.96 -4.48
N ILE A 112 3.03 21.84 -3.61
CA ILE A 112 1.65 21.82 -3.14
C ILE A 112 0.72 22.08 -4.33
N LEU A 113 0.98 23.16 -5.08
CA LEU A 113 0.19 23.50 -6.25
C LEU A 113 0.36 22.52 -7.40
N SER A 114 1.40 21.69 -7.46
CA SER A 114 1.49 20.62 -8.45
C SER A 114 0.43 19.54 -8.24
N GLY A 115 -0.20 19.51 -7.06
CA GLY A 115 -1.19 18.51 -6.68
C GLY A 115 -0.52 17.24 -6.14
N LYS A 116 0.63 17.34 -5.46
CA LYS A 116 1.23 16.18 -4.79
C LYS A 116 0.26 15.65 -3.72
N GLN A 117 -0.11 14.37 -3.81
CA GLN A 117 -1.14 13.75 -2.98
C GLN A 117 -0.88 13.80 -1.46
N PHE A 118 0.39 13.86 -1.06
CA PHE A 118 0.80 13.84 0.34
C PHE A 118 1.73 14.99 0.67
N TYR A 119 1.28 15.90 1.53
CA TYR A 119 2.09 16.95 2.15
C TYR A 119 2.51 16.51 3.55
N ASN A 120 3.81 16.53 3.84
CA ASN A 120 4.41 16.18 5.15
C ASN A 120 3.85 14.91 5.80
N ARG A 121 3.59 13.87 4.99
CA ARG A 121 3.06 12.59 5.47
C ARG A 121 4.02 11.96 6.47
N LYS A 122 3.55 11.78 7.70
CA LYS A 122 4.24 10.93 8.68
C LYS A 122 4.14 9.47 8.26
N ARG A 123 5.25 8.75 8.42
CA ARG A 123 5.30 7.32 8.14
C ARG A 123 4.56 6.56 9.25
N VAL A 124 3.75 5.57 8.87
CA VAL A 124 3.00 4.72 9.80
C VAL A 124 3.94 3.93 10.72
N GLY A 125 5.09 3.49 10.19
CA GLY A 125 6.14 2.85 10.97
C GLY A 125 5.88 1.37 11.28
N ILE A 126 5.09 0.67 10.45
CA ILE A 126 4.83 -0.77 10.61
C ILE A 126 6.13 -1.58 10.43
N PHE A 127 6.97 -1.20 9.47
CA PHE A 127 8.28 -1.80 9.21
C PHE A 127 9.43 -0.79 9.44
N SER A 128 10.69 -1.22 9.32
CA SER A 128 11.81 -0.29 9.09
C SER A 128 11.73 0.30 7.67
N GLN A 129 12.33 1.47 7.43
CA GLN A 129 12.21 2.17 6.14
C GLN A 129 12.74 1.33 4.99
N ASP A 130 13.88 0.67 5.21
CA ASP A 130 14.52 -0.17 4.21
C ASP A 130 13.68 -1.41 3.91
N LEU A 131 13.08 -2.03 4.94
CA LEU A 131 12.23 -3.21 4.76
C LEU A 131 10.94 -2.88 4.01
N GLU A 132 10.27 -1.77 4.37
CA GLU A 132 9.06 -1.33 3.65
C GLU A 132 9.37 -1.03 2.18
N SER A 133 10.48 -0.33 1.91
CA SER A 133 10.93 -0.03 0.55
C SER A 133 11.23 -1.31 -0.25
N ALA A 134 11.94 -2.26 0.36
CA ALA A 134 12.26 -3.54 -0.27
C ALA A 134 11.00 -4.35 -0.59
N ILE A 135 10.06 -4.47 0.36
CA ILE A 135 8.77 -5.16 0.15
C ILE A 135 7.98 -4.47 -0.96
N PHE A 136 7.86 -3.14 -0.92
CA PHE A 136 7.13 -2.38 -1.94
C PHE A 136 7.72 -2.60 -3.35
N ASN A 137 9.04 -2.58 -3.48
CA ASN A 137 9.72 -2.82 -4.75
C ASN A 137 9.52 -4.26 -5.26
N ILE A 138 9.58 -5.26 -4.38
CA ILE A 138 9.32 -6.66 -4.75
C ILE A 138 7.88 -6.83 -5.26
N LEU A 139 6.89 -6.27 -4.56
CA LEU A 139 5.49 -6.33 -4.98
C LEU A 139 5.24 -5.55 -6.29
N SER A 140 5.86 -4.38 -6.42
CA SER A 140 5.78 -3.56 -7.64
C SER A 140 6.38 -4.27 -8.84
N ASN A 141 7.55 -4.87 -8.69
CA ASN A 141 8.19 -5.57 -9.79
C ASN A 141 7.40 -6.83 -10.15
N SER A 142 6.86 -7.57 -9.17
CA SER A 142 6.07 -8.78 -9.45
C SER A 142 4.75 -8.48 -10.18
N THR A 143 4.27 -7.23 -10.15
CA THR A 143 3.05 -6.80 -10.86
C THR A 143 3.31 -6.19 -12.23
N HIS A 144 4.49 -5.61 -12.45
CA HIS A 144 4.84 -4.93 -13.70
C HIS A 144 5.88 -5.67 -14.55
N SER A 145 6.51 -6.72 -14.03
CA SER A 145 7.48 -7.49 -14.81
C SER A 145 6.76 -8.30 -15.87
N PHE A 146 7.08 -7.98 -17.13
CA PHE A 146 6.89 -8.90 -18.25
C PHE A 146 7.41 -10.30 -17.83
N TYR A 147 6.72 -11.37 -18.26
CA TYR A 147 6.94 -12.78 -17.88
C TYR A 147 8.40 -13.28 -17.88
N ILE A 148 9.30 -12.55 -18.55
CA ILE A 148 10.72 -12.86 -18.73
C ILE A 148 11.57 -12.44 -17.52
N GLY A 149 11.17 -11.42 -16.75
CA GLY A 149 12.00 -10.84 -15.67
C GLY A 149 11.81 -11.43 -14.28
N LEU A 150 10.59 -11.90 -13.95
CA LEU A 150 10.24 -12.53 -12.67
C LEU A 150 9.11 -13.52 -12.93
N SER A 151 9.41 -14.80 -13.10
CA SER A 151 8.34 -15.81 -13.28
C SER A 151 7.74 -16.27 -11.95
N ASN A 152 7.69 -15.41 -10.93
CA ASN A 152 7.14 -15.73 -9.60
C ASN A 152 5.62 -15.81 -9.52
N ASN A 153 4.96 -15.71 -10.67
CA ASN A 153 3.51 -15.76 -10.82
C ASN A 153 2.94 -17.18 -10.68
N SER A 154 3.74 -18.23 -10.98
CA SER A 154 3.31 -19.63 -10.88
C SER A 154 4.30 -20.47 -10.08
N VAL A 155 3.78 -21.53 -9.44
CA VAL A 155 4.57 -22.54 -8.73
C VAL A 155 5.26 -23.49 -9.71
N LYS A 156 4.65 -23.75 -10.88
CA LYS A 156 5.20 -24.60 -11.93
C LYS A 156 5.97 -23.74 -12.91
N LYS A 157 7.29 -23.64 -12.71
CA LYS A 157 8.16 -22.82 -13.56
C LYS A 157 9.11 -23.71 -14.35
N SER A 158 9.36 -23.34 -15.60
CA SER A 158 10.51 -23.86 -16.34
C SER A 158 11.80 -23.34 -15.71
N ILE A 159 12.85 -24.16 -15.73
CA ILE A 159 14.20 -23.84 -15.23
C ILE A 159 14.72 -22.51 -15.81
N VAL A 160 14.36 -22.21 -17.06
CA VAL A 160 14.78 -20.99 -17.77
C VAL A 160 14.28 -19.70 -17.11
N PHE A 161 13.22 -19.78 -16.30
CA PHE A 161 12.66 -18.62 -15.62
C PHE A 161 12.89 -18.60 -14.11
N LEU A 162 13.78 -19.43 -13.56
CA LEU A 162 14.10 -19.41 -12.13
C LEU A 162 14.54 -18.01 -11.69
N SER A 163 13.84 -17.46 -10.71
CA SER A 163 14.13 -16.17 -10.07
C SER A 163 14.64 -16.43 -8.66
N TYR A 164 15.57 -15.59 -8.19
CA TYR A 164 16.06 -15.61 -6.80
C TYR A 164 14.95 -15.42 -5.77
N ILE A 165 13.86 -14.75 -6.17
CA ILE A 165 12.60 -14.71 -5.41
C ILE A 165 11.67 -15.75 -6.03
N ASP A 166 11.47 -16.85 -5.33
CA ASP A 166 10.52 -17.88 -5.73
C ASP A 166 9.05 -17.46 -5.45
N SER A 167 8.12 -18.21 -6.00
CA SER A 167 6.67 -17.99 -5.87
C SER A 167 6.18 -18.11 -4.42
N LEU A 168 6.76 -19.03 -3.64
CA LEU A 168 6.38 -19.25 -2.25
C LEU A 168 6.83 -18.09 -1.36
N MET A 169 8.06 -17.60 -1.57
CA MET A 169 8.62 -16.44 -0.90
C MET A 169 7.79 -15.19 -1.19
N LEU A 170 7.45 -14.94 -2.45
CA LEU A 170 6.58 -13.83 -2.83
C LEU A 170 5.20 -13.96 -2.16
N SER A 171 4.60 -15.16 -2.18
CA SER A 171 3.29 -15.39 -1.56
C SER A 171 3.30 -15.14 -0.05
N ILE A 172 4.30 -15.67 0.67
CA ILE A 172 4.43 -15.47 2.12
C ILE A 172 4.63 -13.99 2.45
N ILE A 173 5.56 -13.30 1.77
CA ILE A 173 5.78 -11.87 1.98
C ILE A 173 4.51 -11.07 1.69
N SER A 174 3.81 -11.39 0.60
CA SER A 174 2.59 -10.68 0.19
C SER A 174 1.48 -10.83 1.22
N VAL A 175 1.20 -12.07 1.65
CA VAL A 175 0.11 -12.34 2.60
C VAL A 175 0.44 -11.76 3.98
N GLU A 176 1.67 -11.94 4.47
CA GLU A 176 2.07 -11.43 5.77
C GLU A 176 2.04 -9.91 5.82
N THR A 177 2.53 -9.26 4.76
CA THR A 177 2.44 -7.80 4.62
C THR A 177 0.99 -7.33 4.64
N ALA A 178 0.10 -7.99 3.88
CA ALA A 178 -1.33 -7.63 3.87
C ALA A 178 -1.96 -7.76 5.27
N ILE A 179 -1.68 -8.86 5.98
CA ILE A 179 -2.17 -9.09 7.34
C ILE A 179 -1.69 -7.98 8.28
N LEU A 180 -0.40 -7.64 8.24
CA LEU A 180 0.18 -6.62 9.11
C LEU A 180 -0.47 -5.25 8.90
N TYR A 181 -0.59 -4.81 7.64
CA TYR A 181 -1.22 -3.52 7.33
C TYR A 181 -2.70 -3.49 7.71
N VAL A 182 -3.46 -4.54 7.39
CA VAL A 182 -4.89 -4.63 7.75
C VAL A 182 -5.07 -4.68 9.26
N ALA A 183 -4.26 -5.45 9.99
CA ALA A 183 -4.34 -5.54 11.45
C ALA A 183 -4.06 -4.18 12.11
N ASN A 184 -3.09 -3.42 11.58
CA ASN A 184 -2.81 -2.06 12.04
C ASN A 184 -3.99 -1.11 11.79
N ILE A 185 -4.61 -1.15 10.60
CA ILE A 185 -5.82 -0.36 10.31
C ILE A 185 -6.96 -0.74 11.26
N ILE A 186 -7.24 -2.04 11.43
CA ILE A 186 -8.31 -2.52 12.32
C ILE A 186 -8.06 -2.03 13.74
N ASN A 187 -6.84 -2.20 14.26
CA ASN A 187 -6.51 -1.76 15.61
C ASN A 187 -6.71 -0.25 15.78
N ASP A 188 -6.24 0.57 14.84
CA ASP A 188 -6.45 2.01 14.88
C ASP A 188 -7.94 2.39 14.82
N TYR A 189 -8.70 1.77 13.90
CA TYR A 189 -10.13 2.00 13.74
C TYR A 189 -10.92 1.66 15.02
N LEU A 190 -10.57 0.58 15.70
CA LEU A 190 -11.20 0.18 16.96
C LEU A 190 -10.90 1.16 18.10
N LEU A 191 -9.71 1.77 18.12
CA LEU A 191 -9.39 2.83 19.07
C LEU A 191 -10.24 4.09 18.81
N LEU A 192 -10.54 4.40 17.54
CA LEU A 192 -11.43 5.51 17.16
C LEU A 192 -12.89 5.24 17.52
N ARG A 193 -13.37 4.01 17.32
CA ARG A 193 -14.78 3.62 17.52
C ARG A 193 -14.95 2.87 18.84
N ARG A 194 -14.89 3.60 19.95
CA ARG A 194 -15.02 3.05 21.32
C ARG A 194 -16.24 2.15 21.54
N GLN A 195 -17.37 2.42 20.90
CA GLN A 195 -18.57 1.57 21.00
C GLN A 195 -18.36 0.21 20.31
N LEU A 196 -17.80 0.19 19.10
CA LEU A 196 -17.46 -1.06 18.40
C LEU A 196 -16.37 -1.83 19.16
N SER A 197 -15.40 -1.13 19.73
CA SER A 197 -14.37 -1.74 20.57
C SER A 197 -14.98 -2.58 21.70
N LYS A 198 -16.08 -2.11 22.34
CA LYS A 198 -16.76 -2.84 23.42
C LYS A 198 -17.39 -4.17 22.99
N ILE A 199 -17.72 -4.31 21.70
CA ILE A 199 -18.33 -5.53 21.15
C ILE A 199 -17.27 -6.62 20.94
N ILE A 200 -16.02 -6.23 20.66
CA ILE A 200 -14.94 -7.17 20.38
C ILE A 200 -14.47 -7.87 21.66
N THR A 201 -14.43 -9.20 21.57
CA THR A 201 -14.03 -10.09 22.66
C THR A 201 -12.53 -9.96 22.98
N GLN A 202 -12.13 -10.32 24.20
CA GLN A 202 -10.70 -10.29 24.57
C GLN A 202 -9.81 -11.18 23.68
N PRO A 203 -10.22 -12.41 23.31
CA PRO A 203 -9.45 -13.24 22.39
C PRO A 203 -9.21 -12.58 21.03
N GLU A 204 -10.22 -11.91 20.47
CA GLU A 204 -10.09 -11.19 19.18
C GLU A 204 -9.12 -10.01 19.29
N ARG A 205 -9.16 -9.25 20.39
CA ARG A 205 -8.21 -8.15 20.63
C ARG A 205 -6.77 -8.65 20.74
N ILE A 206 -6.55 -9.75 21.46
CA ILE A 206 -5.24 -10.39 21.56
C ILE A 206 -4.79 -10.83 20.17
N ARG A 207 -5.70 -11.44 19.40
CA ARG A 207 -5.41 -11.89 18.05
C ARG A 207 -5.01 -10.75 17.11
N ILE A 208 -5.71 -9.62 17.13
CA ILE A 208 -5.36 -8.44 16.33
C ILE A 208 -3.96 -7.94 16.69
N ARG A 209 -3.64 -7.85 17.99
CA ARG A 209 -2.30 -7.45 18.45
C ARG A 209 -1.22 -8.42 18.02
N ASP A 210 -1.49 -9.72 18.05
CA ASP A 210 -0.54 -10.72 17.56
C ASP A 210 -0.33 -10.62 16.05
N LEU A 211 -1.38 -10.30 15.29
CA LEU A 211 -1.30 -10.09 13.84
C LEU A 211 -0.55 -8.82 13.44
N MET A 212 -0.32 -7.88 14.37
CA MET A 212 0.49 -6.68 14.14
C MET A 212 1.99 -6.93 14.34
N LYS A 213 2.39 -8.08 14.90
CA LYS A 213 3.80 -8.36 15.22
C LYS A 213 4.57 -8.75 13.97
N ILE A 214 5.67 -8.04 13.72
CA ILE A 214 6.58 -8.31 12.59
C ILE A 214 7.54 -9.48 12.83
N ASP A 215 7.47 -10.13 14.00
CA ASP A 215 8.41 -11.19 14.40
C ASP A 215 8.45 -12.34 13.39
N TYR A 216 7.29 -12.69 12.82
CA TYR A 216 7.19 -13.76 11.86
C TYR A 216 7.89 -13.43 10.53
N ILE A 217 7.61 -12.26 9.93
CA ILE A 217 8.26 -11.86 8.67
C ILE A 217 9.77 -11.71 8.86
N ASN A 218 10.22 -11.17 9.99
CA ASN A 218 11.65 -11.06 10.30
C ASN A 218 12.30 -12.45 10.44
N SER A 219 11.69 -13.35 11.20
CA SER A 219 12.18 -14.72 11.37
C SER A 219 12.24 -15.48 10.05
N TYR A 220 11.23 -15.28 9.19
CA TYR A 220 11.19 -15.87 7.86
C TYR A 220 12.31 -15.35 6.96
N LEU A 221 12.52 -14.03 6.94
CA LEU A 221 13.58 -13.41 6.15
C LEU A 221 14.97 -13.82 6.64
N GLU A 222 15.19 -13.91 7.96
CA GLU A 222 16.45 -14.43 8.53
C GLU A 222 16.69 -15.89 8.15
N PHE A 223 15.66 -16.74 8.23
CA PHE A 223 15.76 -18.13 7.75
C PHE A 223 16.18 -18.19 6.28
N LYS A 224 15.56 -17.36 5.41
CA LYS A 224 15.89 -17.30 3.98
C LYS A 224 17.29 -16.75 3.71
N LYS A 225 17.79 -15.80 4.52
CA LYS A 225 19.19 -15.35 4.45
C LYS A 225 20.16 -16.49 4.77
N CYS A 226 19.89 -17.24 5.84
CA CYS A 226 20.70 -18.41 6.21
C CYS A 226 20.67 -19.50 5.15
N ASP A 227 19.51 -19.73 4.53
CA ASP A 227 19.34 -20.70 3.43
C ASP A 227 20.17 -20.29 2.21
N PHE A 228 20.03 -19.03 1.78
CA PHE A 228 20.79 -18.46 0.66
C PHE A 228 22.32 -18.49 0.90
N ALA A 229 22.77 -18.31 2.15
CA ALA A 229 24.17 -18.35 2.49
C ALA A 229 24.78 -19.77 2.43
N LYS A 230 23.97 -20.83 2.50
CA LYS A 230 24.45 -22.22 2.42
C LYS A 230 24.85 -22.61 1.00
N ASP A 231 24.24 -21.99 -0.01
CA ASP A 231 24.51 -22.24 -1.43
C ASP A 231 25.81 -21.58 -1.93
N ILE A 232 26.63 -21.03 -1.03
CA ILE A 232 27.95 -20.42 -1.35
C ILE A 232 29.07 -21.50 -1.45
N PHE A 233 28.75 -22.79 -1.39
CA PHE A 233 29.70 -23.91 -1.53
C PHE A 233 29.22 -24.99 -2.49
#